data_AF-A0A8S9ZFI8-F1
#
_entry.id   AF-A0A8S9ZFI8-F1
#
_cell.length_a   1.000
_cell.length_b   1.000
_cell.length_c   1.000
_cell.angle_alpha   90.00
_cell.angle_beta   90.00
_cell.angle_gamma   90.00
#
_symmetry.space_group_name_H-M   'P 1'
#
loop_
_entity.id
_entity.type
_entity.pdbx_description
1 polymer ?
#
loop_
_entity_poly.entity_id
_entity_poly.type
_entity_poly.pdbx_seq_one_letter_code
_entity_poly.pdbx_strand_id
1 'polypeptide(L)'
;MFKLTIILLIIFPLFFSFCEASPPYGQLSVKDSQLLGSNSQPAQLVGMSLFWSNCAEGQVFYNYDTLKSLKCNWNANVVRAAMGVDSKGCQRPGYLEAPTIERDKVEAVVKAAIQLDMYVIIDFHTEEAPNYLDKAIEFFTYFAKNYGSKYPNILYETFNEPLQVDWSGVKAYHEKVVAAIRQYDKNNIIILGTTTWSQDVDIATNNPVAGSNLCYTLHFYAATHKQNIRDKAQTAINNKKCVFVTEYGTVDASGGGNVDEASTKEWWSFLDKNKISYLDWSISNKPEGASALTQGTGASQIGDDSHLTNSGRLVKTKLKSMNTGVNCNGGSSNGGSSDSNNNQNNNSQNNRNQNNNNSKNNQKNNKNTKKGDKLPISVKLNVQAKWGNGANYQLVFTNTGNAAICFLKFQITPTSQVCFLNIYFINF
;
A
#
# COMPACT_ATOMS: atom_id res chain seq x y z
N MET A 1 -24.60 -59.31 -13.61
CA MET A 1 -24.82 -58.01 -12.95
C MET A 1 -23.51 -57.22 -13.00
N PHE A 2 -23.43 -56.21 -13.86
CA PHE A 2 -22.29 -55.28 -13.89
C PHE A 2 -22.47 -54.24 -12.79
N LYS A 3 -21.54 -54.18 -11.82
CA LYS A 3 -21.50 -53.11 -10.82
C LYS A 3 -20.68 -51.95 -11.37
N LEU A 4 -21.37 -50.92 -11.83
CA LEU A 4 -20.80 -49.61 -12.12
C LEU A 4 -20.35 -48.97 -10.80
N THR A 5 -19.05 -48.70 -10.66
CA THR A 5 -18.50 -47.99 -9.50
C THR A 5 -18.26 -46.55 -9.92
N ILE A 6 -19.11 -45.63 -9.45
CA ILE A 6 -18.93 -44.18 -9.63
C ILE A 6 -17.99 -43.69 -8.54
N ILE A 7 -16.80 -43.21 -8.92
CA ILE A 7 -15.87 -42.54 -8.02
C ILE A 7 -16.26 -41.06 -7.99
N LEU A 8 -16.89 -40.64 -6.88
CA LEU A 8 -17.19 -39.23 -6.62
C LEU A 8 -15.90 -38.55 -6.14
N LEU A 9 -15.28 -37.73 -6.99
CA LEU A 9 -14.13 -36.92 -6.62
C LEU A 9 -14.61 -35.70 -5.81
N ILE A 10 -14.57 -35.79 -4.49
CA ILE A 10 -14.82 -34.65 -3.61
C ILE A 10 -13.55 -33.81 -3.57
N ILE A 11 -13.50 -32.75 -4.38
CA ILE A 11 -12.46 -31.72 -4.32
C ILE A 11 -12.73 -30.89 -3.07
N PHE A 12 -12.01 -31.15 -1.97
CA PHE A 12 -11.96 -30.21 -0.86
C PHE A 12 -11.16 -28.97 -1.30
N PRO A 13 -11.72 -27.75 -1.22
CA PRO A 13 -10.92 -26.55 -1.43
C PRO A 13 -9.84 -26.50 -0.35
N LEU A 14 -8.59 -26.65 -0.76
CA LEU A 14 -7.43 -26.30 0.05
C LEU A 14 -7.49 -24.77 0.25
N PHE A 15 -8.01 -24.34 1.40
CA PHE A 15 -7.85 -22.97 1.86
C PHE A 15 -6.40 -22.78 2.30
N PHE A 16 -5.55 -22.33 1.38
CA PHE A 16 -4.27 -21.74 1.74
C PHE A 16 -4.56 -20.44 2.48
N SER A 17 -4.31 -20.38 3.79
CA SER A 17 -4.15 -19.09 4.48
C SER A 17 -2.87 -18.46 3.96
N PHE A 18 -3.01 -17.59 2.97
CA PHE A 18 -1.93 -16.70 2.57
C PHE A 18 -1.60 -15.80 3.76
N CYS A 19 -0.35 -15.84 4.22
CA CYS A 19 0.17 -14.80 5.10
C CYS A 19 0.06 -13.48 4.32
N GLU A 20 -0.75 -12.53 4.78
CA GLU A 20 -0.84 -11.21 4.15
C GLU A 20 0.54 -10.55 4.25
N ALA A 21 1.18 -10.31 3.11
CA ALA A 21 2.46 -9.62 3.08
C ALA A 21 2.24 -8.15 3.47
N SER A 22 3.13 -7.59 4.28
CA SER A 22 3.10 -6.18 4.66
C SER A 22 4.25 -5.41 4.00
N PRO A 23 4.03 -4.21 3.44
CA PRO A 23 2.73 -3.57 3.10
C PRO A 23 1.90 -4.47 2.15
N PRO A 24 0.61 -4.20 1.81
CA PRO A 24 -0.37 -5.21 1.36
C PRO A 24 0.02 -6.23 0.27
N TYR A 25 1.06 -5.98 -0.53
CA TYR A 25 1.59 -6.91 -1.54
C TYR A 25 3.03 -7.39 -1.27
N GLY A 26 3.64 -7.03 -0.13
CA GLY A 26 5.02 -7.32 0.24
C GLY A 26 6.05 -6.62 -0.64
N GLN A 27 7.22 -7.26 -0.81
CA GLN A 27 8.23 -6.80 -1.75
C GLN A 27 7.68 -6.83 -3.18
N LEU A 28 7.66 -5.66 -3.80
CA LEU A 28 7.24 -5.51 -5.18
C LEU A 28 8.36 -5.90 -6.15
N SER A 29 7.98 -6.34 -7.34
CA SER A 29 8.85 -6.55 -8.49
C SER A 29 8.13 -6.22 -9.80
N VAL A 30 8.88 -6.09 -10.90
CA VAL A 30 8.31 -5.91 -12.24
C VAL A 30 8.64 -7.11 -13.09
N LYS A 31 7.63 -7.62 -13.79
CA LYS A 31 7.81 -8.61 -14.86
C LYS A 31 6.92 -8.26 -16.03
N ASP A 32 7.50 -8.22 -17.22
CA ASP A 32 6.84 -7.70 -18.42
C ASP A 32 6.24 -6.30 -18.13
N SER A 33 4.94 -6.10 -18.39
CA SER A 33 4.24 -4.86 -18.10
C SER A 33 3.63 -4.78 -16.70
N GLN A 34 3.80 -5.80 -15.86
CA GLN A 34 3.05 -5.94 -14.60
C GLN A 34 3.93 -5.65 -13.38
N LEU A 35 3.36 -4.86 -12.47
CA LEU A 35 3.82 -4.79 -11.09
C LEU A 35 3.30 -6.03 -10.36
N LEU A 36 4.18 -6.75 -9.67
CA LEU A 36 3.86 -7.98 -8.95
C LEU A 36 4.17 -7.84 -7.47
N GLY A 37 3.33 -8.45 -6.63
CA GLY A 37 3.60 -8.65 -5.21
C GLY A 37 4.58 -9.81 -4.95
N SER A 38 4.91 -10.04 -3.68
CA SER A 38 5.82 -11.10 -3.23
C SER A 38 5.31 -12.52 -3.55
N ASN A 39 4.00 -12.68 -3.74
CA ASN A 39 3.35 -13.91 -4.18
C ASN A 39 3.32 -14.06 -5.73
N SER A 40 4.03 -13.19 -6.46
CA SER A 40 4.05 -13.13 -7.93
C SER A 40 2.69 -12.88 -8.59
N GLN A 41 1.69 -12.41 -7.84
CA GLN A 41 0.40 -11.97 -8.38
C GLN A 41 0.44 -10.49 -8.76
N PRO A 42 -0.32 -10.04 -9.77
CA PRO A 42 -0.43 -8.62 -10.11
C PRO A 42 -0.84 -7.78 -8.91
N ALA A 43 -0.05 -6.74 -8.64
CA ALA A 43 -0.30 -5.73 -7.62
C ALA A 43 -0.79 -4.44 -8.29
N GLN A 44 -1.70 -3.73 -7.63
CA GLN A 44 -2.14 -2.42 -8.08
C GLN A 44 -2.12 -1.46 -6.89
N LEU A 45 -1.24 -0.48 -6.94
CA LEU A 45 -1.14 0.57 -5.94
C LEU A 45 -2.09 1.71 -6.32
N VAL A 46 -2.93 2.11 -5.38
CA VAL A 46 -3.86 3.21 -5.53
C VAL A 46 -3.87 4.08 -4.29
N GLY A 47 -3.88 5.39 -4.49
CA GLY A 47 -3.80 6.33 -3.39
C GLY A 47 -3.76 7.79 -3.83
N MET A 48 -3.09 8.60 -3.02
CA MET A 48 -3.02 10.05 -3.21
C MET A 48 -1.57 10.51 -3.26
N SER A 49 -1.30 11.50 -4.10
CA SER A 49 -0.13 12.36 -3.96
C SER A 49 -0.41 13.44 -2.92
N LEU A 50 0.56 13.66 -2.05
CA LEU A 50 0.66 14.95 -1.36
C LEU A 50 1.01 16.01 -2.40
N PHE A 51 0.60 17.25 -2.14
CA PHE A 51 1.02 18.40 -2.94
C PHE A 51 2.48 18.76 -2.66
N TRP A 52 3.01 19.73 -3.40
CA TRP A 52 4.37 20.25 -3.24
C TRP A 52 4.76 20.48 -1.78
N SER A 53 5.86 19.87 -1.35
CA SER A 53 6.33 19.91 0.05
C SER A 53 6.70 21.31 0.55
N ASN A 54 7.04 22.24 -0.33
CA ASN A 54 7.42 23.61 -0.01
C ASN A 54 6.22 24.60 -0.04
N CYS A 55 5.09 24.24 -0.63
CA CYS A 55 3.87 25.07 -0.63
C CYS A 55 3.20 25.11 0.75
N ALA A 56 2.50 26.19 1.10
CA ALA A 56 1.75 26.28 2.37
C ALA A 56 0.62 25.25 2.41
N GLU A 57 -0.04 25.10 1.27
CA GLU A 57 -1.22 24.29 1.04
C GLU A 57 -0.90 22.80 0.98
N GLY A 58 0.38 22.44 0.84
CA GLY A 58 0.86 21.05 0.81
C GLY A 58 1.61 20.65 2.07
N GLN A 59 2.52 21.49 2.56
CA GLN A 59 3.47 21.10 3.61
C GLN A 59 2.82 20.65 4.92
N VAL A 60 1.62 21.17 5.23
CA VAL A 60 0.87 20.83 6.44
C VAL A 60 0.39 19.37 6.47
N PHE A 61 0.48 18.66 5.35
CA PHE A 61 0.03 17.28 5.18
C PHE A 61 1.17 16.24 5.21
N TYR A 62 2.42 16.67 5.38
CA TYR A 62 3.60 15.79 5.47
C TYR A 62 3.76 15.22 6.88
N ASN A 63 2.77 14.45 7.35
CA ASN A 63 2.73 13.92 8.71
C ASN A 63 1.99 12.57 8.82
N TYR A 64 2.15 11.90 9.96
CA TYR A 64 1.58 10.59 10.25
C TYR A 64 0.04 10.56 10.20
N ASP A 65 -0.63 11.56 10.77
CA ASP A 65 -2.10 11.57 10.86
C ASP A 65 -2.76 11.67 9.47
N THR A 66 -2.12 12.41 8.56
CA THR A 66 -2.53 12.48 7.16
C THR A 66 -2.47 11.08 6.54
N LEU A 67 -1.34 10.39 6.64
CA LEU A 67 -1.19 9.05 6.07
C LEU A 67 -2.14 8.03 6.71
N LYS A 68 -2.36 8.12 8.03
CA LYS A 68 -3.30 7.26 8.73
C LYS A 68 -4.73 7.46 8.21
N SER A 69 -5.13 8.71 7.97
CA SER A 69 -6.42 9.04 7.37
C SER A 69 -6.53 8.53 5.92
N LEU A 70 -5.48 8.72 5.11
CA LEU A 70 -5.44 8.18 3.74
C LEU A 70 -5.55 6.65 3.73
N LYS A 71 -4.86 5.96 4.65
CA LYS A 71 -5.01 4.51 4.81
C LYS A 71 -6.45 4.15 5.18
N CYS A 72 -6.94 4.67 6.29
CA CYS A 72 -8.12 4.11 6.95
C CYS A 72 -9.45 4.74 6.53
N ASN A 73 -9.45 6.04 6.22
CA ASN A 73 -10.63 6.74 5.77
C ASN A 73 -10.76 6.73 4.25
N TRP A 74 -9.65 6.63 3.50
CA TRP A 74 -9.65 6.64 2.03
C TRP A 74 -9.31 5.28 1.40
N ASN A 75 -8.84 4.29 2.16
CA ASN A 75 -8.47 2.96 1.66
C ASN A 75 -7.26 2.95 0.72
N ALA A 76 -6.38 3.96 0.82
CA ALA A 76 -5.15 4.05 0.03
C ALA A 76 -4.08 3.07 0.53
N ASN A 77 -3.43 2.34 -0.38
CA ASN A 77 -2.30 1.45 -0.05
C ASN A 77 -0.93 2.09 -0.39
N VAL A 78 -0.92 3.25 -1.03
CA VAL A 78 0.28 4.03 -1.36
C VAL A 78 0.04 5.53 -1.13
N VAL A 79 1.10 6.26 -0.80
CA VAL A 79 1.14 7.72 -0.79
C VAL A 79 2.33 8.21 -1.59
N ARG A 80 2.22 9.34 -2.27
CA ARG A 80 3.36 9.99 -2.95
C ARG A 80 3.78 11.27 -2.23
N ALA A 81 5.08 11.38 -1.95
CA ALA A 81 5.71 12.53 -1.31
C ALA A 81 6.39 13.40 -2.38
N ALA A 82 5.64 14.36 -2.93
CA ALA A 82 6.08 15.29 -3.97
C ALA A 82 7.03 16.37 -3.42
N MET A 83 8.33 16.04 -3.33
CA MET A 83 9.32 16.95 -2.78
C MET A 83 9.62 18.08 -3.76
N GLY A 84 9.18 19.30 -3.44
CA GLY A 84 9.50 20.47 -4.24
C GLY A 84 11.02 20.69 -4.30
N VAL A 85 11.60 20.61 -5.49
CA VAL A 85 13.06 20.73 -5.68
C VAL A 85 13.47 22.18 -5.81
N ASP A 86 12.88 22.87 -6.77
CA ASP A 86 13.09 24.29 -7.03
C ASP A 86 11.92 25.13 -6.49
N SER A 87 12.07 26.45 -6.54
CA SER A 87 11.06 27.38 -6.01
C SER A 87 9.94 27.70 -7.00
N LYS A 88 9.94 27.19 -8.25
CA LYS A 88 9.02 27.64 -9.30
C LYS A 88 7.56 27.30 -8.98
N GLY A 89 7.30 26.13 -8.39
CA GLY A 89 5.94 25.68 -8.06
C GLY A 89 5.26 26.49 -6.94
N CYS A 90 6.03 26.98 -5.95
CA CYS A 90 5.48 27.49 -4.69
C CYS A 90 6.00 28.85 -4.24
N GLN A 91 6.92 29.48 -4.99
CA GLN A 91 7.65 30.69 -4.60
C GLN A 91 8.24 30.62 -3.17
N ARG A 92 8.63 29.41 -2.76
CA ARG A 92 9.22 29.10 -1.45
C ARG A 92 10.44 28.21 -1.67
N PRO A 93 11.47 28.30 -0.79
CA PRO A 93 12.66 27.45 -0.87
C PRO A 93 12.30 25.98 -1.07
N GLY A 94 12.80 25.37 -2.13
CA GLY A 94 12.70 23.94 -2.38
C GLY A 94 13.91 23.20 -1.79
N TYR A 95 14.11 21.95 -2.20
CA TYR A 95 15.27 21.15 -1.80
C TYR A 95 16.61 21.81 -2.19
N LEU A 96 16.67 22.59 -3.28
CA LEU A 96 17.90 23.26 -3.69
C LEU A 96 18.37 24.30 -2.67
N GLU A 97 17.45 25.10 -2.14
CA GLU A 97 17.77 26.16 -1.17
C GLU A 97 17.66 25.68 0.29
N ALA A 98 16.81 24.69 0.57
CA ALA A 98 16.50 24.20 1.90
C ALA A 98 16.55 22.66 2.00
N PRO A 99 17.69 22.01 1.66
CA PRO A 99 17.76 20.56 1.45
C PRO A 99 17.42 19.73 2.69
N THR A 100 17.80 20.20 3.88
CA THR A 100 17.47 19.49 5.13
C THR A 100 15.97 19.58 5.44
N ILE A 101 15.36 20.75 5.26
CA ILE A 101 13.95 20.96 5.57
C ILE A 101 13.06 20.10 4.65
N GLU A 102 13.29 20.15 3.34
CA GLU A 102 12.45 19.42 2.39
C GLU A 102 12.68 17.89 2.48
N ARG A 103 13.93 17.45 2.67
CA ARG A 103 14.22 16.02 2.91
C ARG A 103 13.56 15.51 4.19
N ASP A 104 13.60 16.27 5.28
CA ASP A 104 13.05 15.82 6.57
C ASP A 104 11.51 15.68 6.50
N LYS A 105 10.83 16.50 5.70
CA LYS A 105 9.39 16.33 5.39
C LYS A 105 9.12 15.01 4.67
N VAL A 106 9.88 14.70 3.62
CA VAL A 106 9.76 13.42 2.91
C VAL A 106 10.07 12.25 3.83
N GLU A 107 11.11 12.37 4.67
CA GLU A 107 11.47 11.35 5.63
C GLU A 107 10.37 11.10 6.68
N ALA A 108 9.66 12.14 7.12
CA ALA A 108 8.51 11.99 7.98
C ALA A 108 7.39 11.15 7.31
N VAL A 109 7.13 11.38 6.03
CA VAL A 109 6.18 10.59 5.23
C VAL A 109 6.65 9.14 5.08
N VAL A 110 7.94 8.92 4.81
CA VAL A 110 8.52 7.58 4.70
C VAL A 110 8.39 6.80 6.01
N LYS A 111 8.76 7.41 7.15
CA LYS A 111 8.64 6.77 8.48
C LYS A 111 7.19 6.42 8.79
N ALA A 112 6.27 7.34 8.52
CA ALA A 112 4.85 7.11 8.74
C ALA A 112 4.28 6.00 7.84
N ALA A 113 4.67 5.96 6.55
CA ALA A 113 4.24 4.90 5.63
C ALA A 113 4.74 3.51 6.08
N ILE A 114 5.99 3.41 6.53
CA ILE A 114 6.54 2.17 7.11
C ILE A 114 5.72 1.76 8.35
N GLN A 115 5.50 2.69 9.29
CA GLN A 115 4.74 2.40 10.51
C GLN A 115 3.28 2.00 10.24
N LEU A 116 2.71 2.51 9.16
CA LEU A 116 1.34 2.25 8.73
C LEU A 116 1.24 1.11 7.73
N ASP A 117 2.30 0.36 7.44
CA ASP A 117 2.27 -0.71 6.43
C ASP A 117 1.71 -0.23 5.07
N MET A 118 2.09 0.99 4.64
CA MET A 118 1.73 1.57 3.34
C MET A 118 2.96 1.68 2.45
N TYR A 119 2.77 1.60 1.13
CA TYR A 119 3.82 1.99 0.20
C TYR A 119 3.99 3.52 0.16
N VAL A 120 5.19 3.98 -0.20
CA VAL A 120 5.50 5.40 -0.36
C VAL A 120 6.34 5.61 -1.61
N ILE A 121 5.91 6.55 -2.45
CA ILE A 121 6.68 7.06 -3.59
C ILE A 121 7.44 8.29 -3.12
N ILE A 122 8.77 8.23 -3.20
CA ILE A 122 9.67 9.35 -2.94
C ILE A 122 9.94 10.03 -4.27
N ASP A 123 9.36 11.22 -4.46
CA ASP A 123 9.36 11.91 -5.74
C ASP A 123 10.26 13.15 -5.72
N PHE A 124 11.13 13.25 -6.72
CA PHE A 124 11.96 14.42 -6.98
C PHE A 124 11.20 15.38 -7.91
N HIS A 125 10.40 16.24 -7.29
CA HIS A 125 9.33 16.99 -7.94
C HIS A 125 9.84 18.28 -8.60
N THR A 126 10.24 18.16 -9.87
CA THR A 126 10.70 19.26 -10.74
C THR A 126 10.46 18.92 -12.21
N GLU A 127 10.54 19.95 -13.05
CA GLU A 127 10.56 19.85 -14.51
C GLU A 127 11.99 19.84 -15.10
N GLU A 128 13.02 20.05 -14.26
CA GLU A 128 14.39 20.36 -14.71
C GLU A 128 15.46 19.48 -14.04
N ALA A 129 15.12 18.25 -13.62
CA ALA A 129 16.01 17.39 -12.85
C ALA A 129 17.45 17.19 -13.44
N PRO A 130 17.68 17.16 -14.77
CA PRO A 130 19.02 17.06 -15.35
C PRO A 130 19.95 18.22 -14.96
N ASN A 131 19.41 19.41 -14.68
CA ASN A 131 20.18 20.56 -14.18
C ASN A 131 20.64 20.36 -12.72
N TYR A 132 20.02 19.41 -12.01
CA TYR A 132 20.20 19.15 -10.59
C TYR A 132 20.64 17.70 -10.33
N LEU A 133 21.30 17.07 -11.30
CA LEU A 133 21.70 15.66 -11.24
C LEU A 133 22.42 15.28 -9.94
N ASP A 134 23.40 16.08 -9.50
CA ASP A 134 24.15 15.79 -8.28
C ASP A 134 23.25 15.83 -7.03
N LYS A 135 22.25 16.73 -7.03
CA LYS A 135 21.25 16.85 -5.96
C LYS A 135 20.26 15.70 -5.96
N ALA A 136 19.83 15.25 -7.12
CA ALA A 136 19.01 14.05 -7.23
C ALA A 136 19.77 12.80 -6.71
N ILE A 137 21.04 12.64 -7.12
CA ILE A 137 21.89 11.54 -6.63
C ILE A 137 22.07 11.61 -5.11
N GLU A 138 22.37 12.78 -4.56
CA GLU A 138 22.50 13.01 -3.11
C GLU A 138 21.23 12.59 -2.37
N PHE A 139 20.08 13.09 -2.83
CA PHE A 139 18.76 12.84 -2.26
C PHE A 139 18.38 11.35 -2.29
N PHE A 140 18.44 10.72 -3.46
CA PHE A 140 18.05 9.32 -3.60
C PHE A 140 19.03 8.36 -2.91
N THR A 141 20.33 8.69 -2.89
CA THR A 141 21.32 7.91 -2.13
C THR A 141 21.00 7.91 -0.64
N TYR A 142 20.55 9.04 -0.09
CA TYR A 142 20.13 9.11 1.31
C TYR A 142 19.01 8.11 1.61
N PHE A 143 17.94 8.10 0.82
CA PHE A 143 16.81 7.19 1.07
C PHE A 143 17.15 5.73 0.77
N ALA A 144 17.89 5.45 -0.30
CA ALA A 144 18.32 4.10 -0.63
C ALA A 144 19.23 3.49 0.45
N LYS A 145 20.15 4.27 1.01
CA LYS A 145 21.06 3.82 2.08
C LYS A 145 20.35 3.64 3.42
N ASN A 146 19.43 4.54 3.77
CA ASN A 146 18.81 4.52 5.09
C ASN A 146 17.56 3.63 5.16
N TYR A 147 16.80 3.51 4.07
CA TYR A 147 15.50 2.85 4.03
C TYR A 147 15.38 1.74 2.98
N GLY A 148 15.94 1.93 1.78
CA GLY A 148 15.68 1.10 0.60
C GLY A 148 15.69 -0.41 0.83
N SER A 149 16.88 -1.01 0.98
CA SER A 149 17.02 -2.47 1.14
C SER A 149 16.38 -3.04 2.41
N LYS A 150 15.92 -2.19 3.34
CA LYS A 150 15.31 -2.59 4.61
C LYS A 150 13.79 -2.67 4.53
N TYR A 151 13.16 -1.88 3.66
CA TYR A 151 11.72 -1.70 3.65
C TYR A 151 11.13 -1.91 2.25
N PRO A 152 10.22 -2.88 2.07
CA PRO A 152 9.51 -3.09 0.82
C PRO A 152 8.51 -1.96 0.49
N ASN A 153 8.26 -1.05 1.43
CA ASN A 153 7.38 0.11 1.29
C ASN A 153 7.89 1.12 0.26
N ILE A 154 9.19 1.17 -0.01
CA ILE A 154 9.82 2.28 -0.73
C ILE A 154 9.72 2.10 -2.24
N LEU A 155 9.28 3.16 -2.93
CA LEU A 155 9.38 3.35 -4.36
C LEU A 155 10.06 4.70 -4.62
N TYR A 156 10.86 4.80 -5.68
CA TYR A 156 11.56 6.04 -6.05
C TYR A 156 11.00 6.57 -7.37
N GLU A 157 10.57 7.81 -7.42
CA GLU A 157 10.22 8.51 -8.65
C GLU A 157 11.29 9.55 -8.96
N THR A 158 12.13 9.21 -9.92
CA THR A 158 13.43 9.88 -10.11
C THR A 158 13.36 11.25 -10.78
N PHE A 159 12.24 11.53 -11.45
CA PHE A 159 11.95 12.79 -12.13
C PHE A 159 10.43 12.84 -12.36
N ASN A 160 9.76 13.82 -11.75
CA ASN A 160 8.32 14.07 -11.92
C ASN A 160 7.91 14.30 -13.38
N GLU A 161 8.29 15.43 -13.97
CA GLU A 161 7.72 15.87 -15.26
C GLU A 161 8.78 16.47 -16.19
N PRO A 162 9.58 15.64 -16.87
CA PRO A 162 10.43 16.13 -17.94
C PRO A 162 9.61 16.90 -18.98
N LEU A 163 10.10 18.08 -19.36
CA LEU A 163 9.48 18.94 -20.37
C LEU A 163 9.51 18.30 -21.78
N GLN A 164 9.16 19.09 -22.79
CA GLN A 164 9.26 18.73 -24.21
C GLN A 164 10.72 18.73 -24.68
N VAL A 165 11.51 17.79 -24.18
CA VAL A 165 12.92 17.56 -24.50
C VAL A 165 13.11 16.16 -25.08
N ASP A 166 14.29 15.88 -25.65
CA ASP A 166 14.58 14.55 -26.19
C ASP A 166 14.71 13.49 -25.08
N TRP A 167 14.11 12.32 -25.31
CA TRP A 167 14.19 11.18 -24.39
C TRP A 167 15.63 10.76 -24.09
N SER A 168 16.57 10.92 -25.02
CA SER A 168 17.97 10.53 -24.83
C SER A 168 18.64 11.24 -23.63
N GLY A 169 18.37 12.53 -23.45
CA GLY A 169 18.88 13.30 -22.31
C GLY A 169 18.25 12.87 -20.99
N VAL A 170 16.92 12.68 -20.98
CA VAL A 170 16.17 12.19 -19.82
C VAL A 170 16.62 10.77 -19.43
N LYS A 171 16.83 9.90 -20.42
CA LYS A 171 17.36 8.54 -20.24
C LYS A 171 18.75 8.57 -19.60
N ALA A 172 19.65 9.41 -20.08
CA ALA A 172 21.02 9.52 -19.54
C ALA A 172 21.04 10.02 -18.09
N TYR A 173 20.11 10.91 -17.72
CA TYR A 173 19.89 11.29 -16.32
C TYR A 173 19.43 10.09 -15.49
N HIS A 174 18.39 9.37 -15.95
CA HIS A 174 17.83 8.22 -15.24
C HIS A 174 18.85 7.11 -15.02
N GLU A 175 19.68 6.80 -16.02
CA GLU A 175 20.73 5.78 -15.88
C GLU A 175 21.70 6.07 -14.72
N LYS A 176 22.06 7.34 -14.52
CA LYS A 176 22.95 7.75 -13.42
C LYS A 176 22.26 7.68 -12.06
N VAL A 177 21.02 8.14 -11.96
CA VAL A 177 20.26 8.11 -10.71
C VAL A 177 19.90 6.67 -10.32
N VAL A 178 19.49 5.84 -11.29
CA VAL A 178 19.26 4.40 -11.10
C VAL A 178 20.52 3.73 -10.59
N ALA A 179 21.69 4.00 -11.18
CA ALA A 179 22.95 3.43 -10.72
C ALA A 179 23.25 3.79 -9.25
N ALA A 180 23.03 5.05 -8.86
CA ALA A 180 23.21 5.51 -7.48
C ALA A 180 22.26 4.81 -6.49
N ILE A 181 20.96 4.71 -6.82
CA ILE A 181 19.98 3.98 -6.00
C ILE A 181 20.39 2.51 -5.89
N ARG A 182 20.70 1.87 -7.02
CA ARG A 182 21.06 0.44 -7.09
C ARG A 182 22.37 0.12 -6.39
N GLN A 183 23.19 1.10 -6.00
CA GLN A 183 24.33 0.84 -5.11
C GLN A 183 23.87 0.31 -3.74
N TYR A 184 22.75 0.79 -3.21
CA TYR A 184 22.26 0.48 -1.87
C TYR A 184 20.96 -0.33 -1.84
N ASP A 185 20.11 -0.18 -2.86
CA ASP A 185 18.81 -0.84 -2.95
C ASP A 185 18.67 -1.62 -4.26
N LYS A 186 18.78 -2.95 -4.16
CA LYS A 186 18.79 -3.84 -5.33
C LYS A 186 17.41 -4.13 -5.90
N ASN A 187 16.34 -3.92 -5.13
CA ASN A 187 15.06 -4.57 -5.39
C ASN A 187 13.88 -3.61 -5.56
N ASN A 188 13.83 -2.49 -4.84
CA ASN A 188 12.64 -1.65 -4.87
C ASN A 188 12.39 -1.02 -6.23
N ILE A 189 11.12 -0.68 -6.49
CA ILE A 189 10.71 -0.12 -7.77
C ILE A 189 11.30 1.27 -7.95
N ILE A 190 11.85 1.53 -9.13
CA ILE A 190 12.22 2.87 -9.57
C ILE A 190 11.32 3.25 -10.74
N ILE A 191 10.67 4.41 -10.63
CA ILE A 191 9.73 4.96 -11.59
C ILE A 191 10.43 6.15 -12.29
N LEU A 192 10.37 6.13 -13.61
CA LEU A 192 11.16 7.00 -14.48
C LEU A 192 10.23 7.95 -15.23
N GLY A 193 10.31 9.25 -14.91
CA GLY A 193 9.63 10.32 -15.65
C GLY A 193 9.87 10.23 -17.15
N THR A 194 8.85 10.52 -17.95
CA THR A 194 8.93 10.52 -19.42
C THR A 194 8.74 11.92 -19.99
N THR A 195 9.08 12.14 -21.26
CA THR A 195 9.04 13.49 -21.85
C THR A 195 7.60 14.00 -21.98
N THR A 196 7.48 15.32 -22.16
CA THR A 196 6.19 16.01 -22.32
C THR A 196 5.30 15.86 -21.08
N TRP A 197 5.82 16.29 -19.92
CA TRP A 197 5.16 16.15 -18.61
C TRP A 197 4.73 14.71 -18.35
N SER A 198 5.67 13.78 -18.54
CA SER A 198 5.43 12.34 -18.38
C SER A 198 4.29 11.78 -19.23
N GLN A 199 4.20 12.14 -20.51
CA GLN A 199 3.20 11.58 -21.43
C GLN A 199 3.77 10.56 -22.42
N ASP A 200 5.06 10.65 -22.76
CA ASP A 200 5.68 9.92 -23.87
C ASP A 200 6.24 8.55 -23.45
N VAL A 201 5.43 7.76 -22.73
CA VAL A 201 5.79 6.39 -22.31
C VAL A 201 6.01 5.44 -23.50
N ASP A 202 5.35 5.68 -24.63
CA ASP A 202 5.56 4.95 -25.87
C ASP A 202 6.99 5.17 -26.43
N ILE A 203 7.49 6.39 -26.39
CA ILE A 203 8.87 6.73 -26.81
C ILE A 203 9.88 6.11 -25.84
N ALA A 204 9.69 6.32 -24.53
CA ALA A 204 10.61 5.84 -23.51
C ALA A 204 10.76 4.32 -23.52
N THR A 205 9.67 3.58 -23.75
CA THR A 205 9.67 2.12 -23.75
C THR A 205 10.23 1.48 -25.01
N ASN A 206 10.31 2.23 -26.12
CA ASN A 206 11.01 1.82 -27.33
C ASN A 206 12.54 1.88 -27.18
N ASN A 207 13.06 2.77 -26.32
CA ASN A 207 14.48 2.87 -25.98
C ASN A 207 14.68 2.90 -24.46
N PRO A 208 14.38 1.79 -23.75
CA PRO A 208 14.26 1.76 -22.31
C PRO A 208 15.61 1.98 -21.60
N VAL A 209 15.55 2.51 -20.39
CA VAL A 209 16.66 2.46 -19.42
C VAL A 209 16.92 0.98 -19.07
N ALA A 210 18.18 0.58 -19.06
CA ALA A 210 18.58 -0.77 -18.71
C ALA A 210 18.51 -0.98 -17.19
N GLY A 211 17.99 -2.14 -16.76
CA GLY A 211 17.89 -2.50 -15.36
C GLY A 211 16.68 -3.38 -15.06
N SER A 212 16.46 -3.63 -13.77
CA SER A 212 15.33 -4.40 -13.24
C SER A 212 14.44 -3.54 -12.35
N ASN A 213 13.19 -3.96 -12.19
CA ASN A 213 12.20 -3.29 -11.34
C ASN A 213 12.05 -1.81 -11.68
N LEU A 214 11.97 -1.53 -12.99
CA LEU A 214 11.78 -0.19 -13.55
C LEU A 214 10.37 -0.06 -14.11
N CYS A 215 9.70 1.03 -13.76
CA CYS A 215 8.44 1.48 -14.37
C CYS A 215 8.63 2.85 -15.00
N TYR A 216 7.75 3.22 -15.93
CA TYR A 216 7.77 4.51 -16.62
C TYR A 216 6.55 5.33 -16.22
N THR A 217 6.79 6.58 -15.85
CA THR A 217 5.75 7.48 -15.38
C THR A 217 4.83 7.89 -16.53
N LEU A 218 3.52 7.81 -16.29
CA LEU A 218 2.49 8.44 -17.12
C LEU A 218 1.68 9.43 -16.29
N HIS A 219 1.58 10.69 -16.68
CA HIS A 219 0.65 11.64 -16.09
C HIS A 219 -0.50 11.96 -17.04
N PHE A 220 -1.68 12.21 -16.46
CA PHE A 220 -2.82 12.72 -17.21
C PHE A 220 -3.73 13.59 -16.34
N TYR A 221 -4.48 14.47 -16.99
CA TYR A 221 -5.51 15.29 -16.34
C TYR A 221 -6.78 15.08 -17.14
N ALA A 222 -7.78 14.48 -16.51
CA ALA A 222 -8.87 13.80 -17.19
C ALA A 222 -9.65 14.74 -18.10
N ALA A 223 -9.76 16.04 -17.81
CA ALA A 223 -10.47 16.98 -18.68
C ALA A 223 -9.69 17.34 -19.94
N THR A 224 -8.36 17.25 -19.94
CA THR A 224 -7.48 17.59 -21.09
C THR A 224 -7.05 16.36 -21.89
N HIS A 225 -6.63 15.31 -21.20
CA HIS A 225 -5.96 14.15 -21.79
C HIS A 225 -6.93 12.98 -21.91
N LYS A 226 -7.12 12.46 -23.13
CA LYS A 226 -8.17 11.47 -23.44
C LYS A 226 -7.55 10.19 -24.04
N GLN A 227 -8.19 9.64 -25.08
CA GLN A 227 -7.80 8.40 -25.73
C GLN A 227 -6.36 8.41 -26.25
N ASN A 228 -5.90 9.54 -26.80
CA ASN A 228 -4.55 9.67 -27.35
C ASN A 228 -3.45 9.33 -26.33
N ILE A 229 -3.61 9.71 -25.05
CA ILE A 229 -2.63 9.39 -24.01
C ILE A 229 -2.80 7.94 -23.53
N ARG A 230 -4.03 7.40 -23.51
CA ARG A 230 -4.27 5.95 -23.25
C ARG A 230 -3.61 5.07 -24.30
N ASP A 231 -3.61 5.49 -25.56
CA ASP A 231 -2.99 4.74 -26.66
C ASP A 231 -1.45 4.67 -26.52
N LYS A 232 -0.82 5.74 -26.02
CA LYS A 232 0.62 5.72 -25.66
C LYS A 232 0.90 4.71 -24.55
N ALA A 233 0.08 4.72 -23.49
CA ALA A 233 0.17 3.74 -22.41
C ALA A 233 -0.01 2.30 -22.92
N GLN A 234 -0.97 2.07 -23.83
CA GLN A 234 -1.17 0.76 -24.43
C GLN A 234 0.03 0.30 -25.26
N THR A 235 0.69 1.22 -25.99
CA THR A 235 1.94 0.93 -26.70
C THR A 235 3.04 0.48 -25.74
N ALA A 236 3.23 1.19 -24.63
CA ALA A 236 4.19 0.81 -23.59
C ALA A 236 3.92 -0.58 -22.97
N ILE A 237 2.64 -0.91 -22.73
CA ILE A 237 2.23 -2.24 -22.27
C ILE A 237 2.56 -3.31 -23.31
N ASN A 238 2.30 -3.05 -24.60
CA ASN A 238 2.60 -3.96 -25.70
C ASN A 238 4.11 -4.19 -25.85
N ASN A 239 4.93 -3.18 -25.52
CA ASN A 239 6.38 -3.27 -25.40
C ASN A 239 6.86 -4.05 -24.15
N LYS A 240 5.92 -4.61 -23.36
CA LYS A 240 6.17 -5.36 -22.12
C LYS A 240 6.96 -4.54 -21.10
N LYS A 241 6.60 -3.26 -20.94
CA LYS A 241 7.19 -2.37 -19.94
C LYS A 241 6.13 -1.92 -18.95
N CYS A 242 6.52 -1.82 -17.68
CA CYS A 242 5.64 -1.34 -16.62
C CYS A 242 5.37 0.17 -16.82
N VAL A 243 4.10 0.54 -16.83
CA VAL A 243 3.64 1.93 -16.74
C VAL A 243 3.09 2.15 -15.33
N PHE A 244 3.38 3.31 -14.75
CA PHE A 244 2.88 3.71 -13.43
C PHE A 244 2.38 5.15 -13.51
N VAL A 245 1.13 5.39 -13.09
CA VAL A 245 0.58 6.75 -13.02
C VAL A 245 0.87 7.32 -11.64
N THR A 246 2.02 7.97 -11.47
CA THR A 246 2.37 8.56 -10.17
C THR A 246 1.56 9.82 -9.87
N GLU A 247 0.98 10.43 -10.91
CA GLU A 247 0.09 11.58 -10.80
C GLU A 247 -1.04 11.53 -11.84
N TYR A 248 -2.27 11.82 -11.41
CA TYR A 248 -3.35 12.23 -12.31
C TYR A 248 -4.29 13.22 -11.63
N GLY A 249 -4.98 14.04 -12.42
CA GLY A 249 -6.06 14.90 -11.93
C GLY A 249 -7.42 14.58 -12.56
N THR A 250 -8.50 14.87 -11.84
CA THR A 250 -9.89 14.72 -12.34
C THR A 250 -10.36 15.92 -13.19
N VAL A 251 -9.53 16.95 -13.27
CA VAL A 251 -9.81 18.24 -13.92
C VAL A 251 -8.89 18.46 -15.14
N ASP A 252 -8.75 19.70 -15.63
CA ASP A 252 -7.84 20.02 -16.74
C ASP A 252 -6.38 20.16 -16.27
N ALA A 253 -5.44 20.13 -17.22
CA ALA A 253 -4.00 20.09 -16.96
C ALA A 253 -3.44 21.34 -16.25
N SER A 254 -4.23 22.41 -16.08
CA SER A 254 -3.81 23.54 -15.23
C SER A 254 -3.94 23.25 -13.74
N GLY A 255 -4.59 22.15 -13.35
CA GLY A 255 -5.02 21.88 -11.97
C GLY A 255 -6.28 22.65 -11.55
N GLY A 256 -6.76 23.57 -12.40
CA GLY A 256 -8.01 24.29 -12.26
C GLY A 256 -9.18 23.58 -12.93
N GLY A 257 -10.26 24.33 -13.19
CA GLY A 257 -11.42 23.81 -13.92
C GLY A 257 -12.33 22.88 -13.11
N ASN A 258 -13.35 22.35 -13.79
CA ASN A 258 -14.33 21.44 -13.20
C ASN A 258 -13.93 19.98 -13.41
N VAL A 259 -14.41 19.11 -12.52
CA VAL A 259 -14.26 17.66 -12.62
C VAL A 259 -14.90 17.13 -13.91
N ASP A 260 -14.12 16.41 -14.73
CA ASP A 260 -14.63 15.60 -15.84
C ASP A 260 -14.77 14.15 -15.38
N GLU A 261 -15.89 13.87 -14.71
CA GLU A 261 -16.16 12.56 -14.10
C GLU A 261 -16.25 11.44 -15.15
N ALA A 262 -16.82 11.73 -16.32
CA ALA A 262 -16.96 10.75 -17.40
C ALA A 262 -15.58 10.31 -17.91
N SER A 263 -14.71 11.27 -18.22
CA SER A 263 -13.36 10.94 -18.68
C SER A 263 -12.52 10.29 -17.58
N THR A 264 -12.67 10.73 -16.33
CA THR A 264 -11.99 10.11 -15.17
C THR A 264 -12.36 8.63 -15.04
N LYS A 265 -13.65 8.28 -15.20
CA LYS A 265 -14.12 6.88 -15.16
C LYS A 265 -13.61 6.03 -16.33
N GLU A 266 -13.48 6.60 -17.52
CA GLU A 266 -12.83 5.92 -18.65
C GLU A 266 -11.37 5.59 -18.35
N TRP A 267 -10.64 6.56 -17.79
CA TRP A 267 -9.25 6.37 -17.36
C TRP A 267 -9.13 5.27 -16.32
N TRP A 268 -9.89 5.32 -15.22
CA TRP A 268 -9.86 4.25 -14.22
C TRP A 268 -10.20 2.88 -14.80
N SER A 269 -11.16 2.79 -15.71
CA SER A 269 -11.50 1.53 -16.38
C SER A 269 -10.32 0.97 -17.17
N PHE A 270 -9.59 1.83 -17.88
CA PHE A 270 -8.38 1.45 -18.59
C PHE A 270 -7.25 1.01 -17.64
N LEU A 271 -7.01 1.77 -16.57
CA LEU A 271 -5.95 1.50 -15.60
C LEU A 271 -6.22 0.19 -14.83
N ASP A 272 -7.44 -0.01 -14.35
CA ASP A 272 -7.84 -1.21 -13.61
C ASP A 272 -7.81 -2.47 -14.46
N LYS A 273 -8.23 -2.38 -15.74
CA LYS A 273 -8.14 -3.48 -16.71
C LYS A 273 -6.69 -3.94 -16.90
N ASN A 274 -5.75 -3.00 -16.93
CA ASN A 274 -4.34 -3.26 -17.19
C ASN A 274 -3.49 -3.43 -15.91
N LYS A 275 -4.10 -3.32 -14.72
CA LYS A 275 -3.41 -3.31 -13.41
C LYS A 275 -2.33 -2.24 -13.29
N ILE A 276 -2.58 -1.08 -13.90
CA ILE A 276 -1.71 0.09 -13.74
C ILE A 276 -2.04 0.76 -12.41
N SER A 277 -1.00 1.04 -11.63
CA SER A 277 -1.10 1.77 -10.38
C SER A 277 -1.32 3.26 -10.64
N TYR A 278 -2.12 3.95 -9.81
CA TYR A 278 -2.44 5.37 -9.98
C TYR A 278 -2.63 6.14 -8.68
N LEU A 279 -2.13 7.39 -8.63
CA LEU A 279 -2.32 8.28 -7.49
C LEU A 279 -2.86 9.64 -7.92
N ASP A 280 -3.90 10.09 -7.23
CA ASP A 280 -4.57 11.36 -7.53
C ASP A 280 -3.78 12.55 -6.98
N TRP A 281 -3.75 13.63 -7.77
CA TRP A 281 -3.29 14.95 -7.40
C TRP A 281 -4.49 15.84 -7.03
N SER A 282 -4.61 16.33 -5.79
CA SER A 282 -3.71 16.10 -4.65
C SER A 282 -4.36 16.28 -3.29
N ILE A 283 -3.71 15.77 -2.24
CA ILE A 283 -3.94 16.23 -0.87
C ILE A 283 -3.31 17.61 -0.69
N SER A 284 -4.13 18.62 -0.94
CA SER A 284 -3.89 20.03 -0.62
C SER A 284 -5.22 20.72 -0.31
N ASN A 285 -5.12 21.90 0.30
CA ASN A 285 -6.24 22.81 0.53
C ASN A 285 -6.12 24.10 -0.32
N LYS A 286 -5.42 24.02 -1.46
CA LYS A 286 -5.33 25.12 -2.40
C LYS A 286 -6.71 25.36 -3.03
N PRO A 287 -7.15 26.61 -3.23
CA PRO A 287 -8.45 26.88 -3.84
C PRO A 287 -8.40 26.66 -5.36
N GLU A 288 -8.23 25.40 -5.80
CA GLU A 288 -8.20 24.97 -7.20
C GLU A 288 -9.02 23.69 -7.42
N GLY A 289 -9.27 23.35 -8.69
CA GLY A 289 -10.14 22.22 -9.05
C GLY A 289 -9.59 20.85 -8.65
N ALA A 290 -8.27 20.68 -8.74
CA ALA A 290 -7.59 19.41 -8.45
C ALA A 290 -7.42 19.12 -6.95
N SER A 291 -7.44 20.14 -6.09
CA SER A 291 -7.29 19.96 -4.65
C SER A 291 -8.40 19.07 -4.09
N ALA A 292 -8.03 18.03 -3.34
CA ALA A 292 -8.98 17.10 -2.74
C ALA A 292 -9.74 17.72 -1.55
N LEU A 293 -9.15 18.73 -0.90
CA LEU A 293 -9.68 19.35 0.31
C LEU A 293 -10.08 20.81 0.06
N THR A 294 -11.13 21.26 0.75
CA THR A 294 -11.55 22.66 0.70
C THR A 294 -10.55 23.56 1.42
N GLN A 295 -10.51 24.84 1.03
CA GLN A 295 -9.58 25.83 1.59
C GLN A 295 -9.66 25.90 3.12
N GLY A 296 -8.50 25.93 3.77
CA GLY A 296 -8.39 26.00 5.24
C GLY A 296 -8.49 24.65 5.96
N THR A 297 -8.77 23.55 5.26
CA THR A 297 -8.78 22.20 5.85
C THR A 297 -7.38 21.82 6.34
N GLY A 298 -7.28 21.31 7.56
CA GLY A 298 -6.05 20.79 8.17
C GLY A 298 -5.97 19.26 8.17
N ALA A 299 -4.81 18.72 8.57
CA ALA A 299 -4.51 17.28 8.52
C ALA A 299 -5.51 16.39 9.29
N SER A 300 -6.00 16.85 10.45
CA SER A 300 -6.97 16.10 11.27
C SER A 300 -8.36 15.97 10.63
N GLN A 301 -8.66 16.76 9.61
CA GLN A 301 -9.98 16.86 8.97
C GLN A 301 -10.08 16.05 7.67
N ILE A 302 -8.98 15.46 7.18
CA ILE A 302 -8.94 14.70 5.90
C ILE A 302 -9.93 13.52 5.88
N GLY A 303 -10.25 12.98 7.05
CA GLY A 303 -11.21 11.88 7.18
C GLY A 303 -12.67 12.29 7.00
N ASP A 304 -12.98 13.57 7.15
CA ASP A 304 -14.33 14.14 7.15
C ASP A 304 -14.77 14.57 5.74
N ASP A 305 -15.88 13.98 5.28
CA ASP A 305 -16.43 14.20 3.94
C ASP A 305 -16.96 15.63 3.72
N SER A 306 -17.19 16.41 4.77
CA SER A 306 -17.61 17.81 4.67
C SER A 306 -16.47 18.74 4.21
N HIS A 307 -15.23 18.29 4.34
CA HIS A 307 -14.02 19.02 3.95
C HIS A 307 -13.51 18.65 2.54
N LEU A 308 -14.24 17.83 1.79
CA LEU A 308 -13.84 17.39 0.45
C LEU A 308 -14.40 18.28 -0.65
N THR A 309 -13.57 18.58 -1.65
CA THR A 309 -14.02 19.14 -2.93
C THR A 309 -14.76 18.08 -3.76
N ASN A 310 -15.28 18.47 -4.93
CA ASN A 310 -15.85 17.52 -5.88
C ASN A 310 -14.81 16.50 -6.36
N SER A 311 -13.57 16.92 -6.60
CA SER A 311 -12.47 16.02 -6.98
C SER A 311 -12.18 15.02 -5.85
N GLY A 312 -11.97 15.53 -4.63
CA GLY A 312 -11.67 14.68 -3.47
C GLY A 312 -12.76 13.67 -3.15
N ARG A 313 -14.04 14.05 -3.28
CA ARG A 313 -15.18 13.14 -3.07
C ARG A 313 -15.19 12.03 -4.13
N LEU A 314 -15.04 12.38 -5.40
CA LEU A 314 -15.03 11.42 -6.51
C LEU A 314 -13.90 10.38 -6.32
N VAL A 315 -12.69 10.84 -6.00
CA VAL A 315 -11.52 9.98 -5.80
C VAL A 315 -11.66 9.12 -4.55
N LYS A 316 -12.09 9.69 -3.41
CA LYS A 316 -12.33 8.92 -2.18
C LYS A 316 -13.34 7.80 -2.39
N THR A 317 -14.45 8.09 -3.09
CA THR A 317 -15.44 7.06 -3.44
C THR A 317 -14.83 5.95 -4.28
N LYS A 318 -14.00 6.28 -5.27
CA LYS A 318 -13.28 5.29 -6.07
C LYS A 318 -12.37 4.42 -5.19
N LEU A 319 -11.47 5.00 -4.42
CA LEU A 319 -10.52 4.25 -3.59
C LEU A 319 -11.23 3.34 -2.57
N LYS A 320 -12.33 3.81 -1.97
CA LYS A 320 -13.14 3.01 -1.03
C LYS A 320 -13.82 1.81 -1.67
N SER A 321 -14.04 1.81 -2.99
CA SER A 321 -14.60 0.67 -3.72
C SER A 321 -13.58 -0.42 -4.04
N MET A 322 -12.28 -0.13 -3.91
CA MET A 322 -11.21 -1.02 -4.37
C MET A 322 -10.77 -2.02 -3.29
N ASN A 323 -10.40 -3.23 -3.72
CA ASN A 323 -9.73 -4.19 -2.86
C ASN A 323 -8.21 -3.92 -2.87
N THR A 324 -7.75 -3.13 -1.90
CA THR A 324 -6.36 -2.64 -1.84
C THR A 324 -5.48 -3.43 -0.87
N GLY A 325 -6.05 -4.42 -0.17
CA GLY A 325 -5.39 -5.17 0.91
C GLY A 325 -5.08 -4.32 2.15
N VAL A 326 -5.62 -3.10 2.24
CA VAL A 326 -5.47 -2.24 3.41
C VAL A 326 -6.27 -2.79 4.57
N ASN A 327 -5.61 -2.91 5.73
CA ASN A 327 -6.24 -3.26 6.99
C ASN A 327 -6.05 -2.14 8.03
N CYS A 328 -7.14 -1.77 8.70
CA CYS A 328 -7.20 -0.74 9.72
C CYS A 328 -7.77 -1.29 11.04
N ASN A 329 -7.19 -2.37 11.53
CA ASN A 329 -7.49 -2.89 12.87
C ASN A 329 -6.80 -2.04 13.94
N GLY A 330 -7.42 -0.90 14.28
CA GLY A 330 -6.93 0.01 15.32
C GLY A 330 -7.68 1.34 15.47
N GLY A 331 -8.94 1.45 15.00
CA GLY A 331 -9.68 2.71 15.06
C GLY A 331 -11.19 2.53 15.06
N SER A 332 -11.80 3.00 16.14
CA SER A 332 -13.23 3.09 16.44
C SER A 332 -14.15 3.25 15.23
N SER A 333 -15.03 2.28 15.02
CA SER A 333 -16.27 2.47 14.27
C SER A 333 -17.23 3.33 15.08
N ASN A 334 -17.19 4.65 14.90
CA ASN A 334 -18.30 5.53 15.23
C ASN A 334 -18.98 5.94 13.93
N GLY A 335 -20.23 5.50 13.76
CA GLY A 335 -21.05 5.83 12.58
C GLY A 335 -22.15 4.81 12.31
N GLY A 336 -22.77 4.26 13.35
CA GLY A 336 -24.00 3.48 13.23
C GLY A 336 -25.18 4.41 13.49
N SER A 337 -25.87 4.79 12.41
CA SER A 337 -27.14 5.51 12.46
C SER A 337 -28.13 4.77 13.36
N SER A 338 -28.71 5.51 14.30
CA SER A 338 -29.76 5.07 15.20
C SER A 338 -31.06 4.85 14.42
N ASP A 339 -31.45 3.59 14.22
CA ASP A 339 -32.85 3.26 13.99
C ASP A 339 -33.49 2.89 15.32
N SER A 340 -34.50 3.69 15.62
CA SER A 340 -35.36 3.58 16.79
C SER A 340 -36.33 2.42 16.58
N ASN A 341 -36.45 1.51 17.54
CA ASN A 341 -37.75 0.94 17.89
C ASN A 341 -37.76 0.32 19.28
N ASN A 342 -38.59 0.95 20.13
CA ASN A 342 -39.07 0.44 21.40
C ASN A 342 -39.78 -0.92 21.21
N ASN A 343 -39.48 -1.90 22.07
CA ASN A 343 -40.53 -2.42 22.95
C ASN A 343 -39.95 -3.23 24.12
N GLN A 344 -40.51 -2.93 25.29
CA GLN A 344 -40.22 -3.52 26.59
C GLN A 344 -40.92 -4.88 26.80
N ASN A 345 -40.41 -5.60 27.82
CA ASN A 345 -41.10 -6.55 28.71
C ASN A 345 -41.47 -7.93 28.13
N ASN A 346 -40.90 -9.03 28.65
CA ASN A 346 -41.21 -9.61 29.96
C ASN A 346 -40.60 -11.03 30.14
N ASN A 347 -40.01 -11.24 31.31
CA ASN A 347 -40.14 -12.40 32.22
C ASN A 347 -39.97 -13.87 31.76
N SER A 348 -39.07 -14.54 32.51
CA SER A 348 -39.28 -15.76 33.32
C SER A 348 -38.56 -17.06 32.92
N GLN A 349 -37.55 -17.36 33.74
CA GLN A 349 -37.38 -18.57 34.56
C GLN A 349 -37.35 -20.00 33.96
N ASN A 350 -36.42 -20.76 34.60
CA ASN A 350 -36.50 -22.19 34.98
C ASN A 350 -36.19 -23.22 33.88
N ASN A 351 -35.51 -24.35 34.10
CA ASN A 351 -34.79 -24.93 35.25
C ASN A 351 -34.12 -26.24 34.75
N ARG A 352 -33.03 -26.66 35.43
CA ARG A 352 -32.59 -28.05 35.71
C ARG A 352 -32.11 -28.95 34.54
N ASN A 353 -30.84 -29.38 34.57
CA ASN A 353 -30.27 -30.51 35.34
C ASN A 353 -30.82 -31.90 34.95
N GLN A 354 -30.03 -32.76 34.28
CA GLN A 354 -29.35 -33.92 34.90
C GLN A 354 -28.83 -34.98 33.89
N ASN A 355 -27.54 -35.33 34.07
CA ASN A 355 -26.96 -36.68 34.23
C ASN A 355 -27.09 -37.81 33.19
N ASN A 356 -25.91 -38.18 32.68
CA ASN A 356 -25.20 -39.48 32.75
C ASN A 356 -25.63 -40.75 31.98
N ASN A 357 -24.58 -41.30 31.33
CA ASN A 357 -24.12 -42.70 31.23
C ASN A 357 -24.52 -43.60 30.04
N ASN A 358 -23.53 -43.76 29.14
CA ASN A 358 -22.87 -45.01 28.70
C ASN A 358 -23.68 -46.30 28.42
N SER A 359 -23.57 -46.84 27.19
CA SER A 359 -22.81 -48.09 26.92
C SER A 359 -22.69 -48.43 25.42
N LYS A 360 -21.44 -48.67 24.96
CA LYS A 360 -20.87 -49.73 24.07
C LYS A 360 -21.81 -50.55 23.16
N ASN A 361 -21.45 -51.09 22.00
CA ASN A 361 -20.25 -51.18 21.14
C ASN A 361 -20.73 -51.88 19.84
N ASN A 362 -20.18 -51.57 18.67
CA ASN A 362 -19.88 -52.58 17.65
C ASN A 362 -18.77 -52.08 16.70
N GLN A 363 -17.66 -52.81 16.70
CA GLN A 363 -16.44 -52.54 15.94
C GLN A 363 -16.52 -53.07 14.50
N LYS A 364 -15.92 -52.33 13.55
CA LYS A 364 -14.94 -52.91 12.60
C LYS A 364 -14.02 -51.82 12.01
N ASN A 365 -12.78 -51.91 12.47
CA ASN A 365 -11.47 -51.40 12.00
C ASN A 365 -11.38 -50.53 10.73
N ASN A 366 -10.94 -49.29 10.91
CA ASN A 366 -9.89 -48.66 10.09
C ASN A 366 -9.09 -47.65 10.95
N LYS A 367 -7.77 -47.67 10.82
CA LYS A 367 -6.79 -47.11 11.80
C LYS A 367 -6.90 -45.59 11.97
N ASN A 368 -7.46 -45.16 13.10
CA ASN A 368 -7.29 -43.82 13.66
C ASN A 368 -6.23 -43.86 14.78
N THR A 369 -5.22 -42.99 14.69
CA THR A 369 -4.27 -42.72 15.77
C THR A 369 -4.99 -42.16 16.99
N LYS A 370 -4.58 -42.63 18.17
CA LYS A 370 -5.32 -42.50 19.43
C LYS A 370 -5.04 -41.16 20.10
N LYS A 371 -6.07 -40.64 20.77
CA LYS A 371 -5.96 -39.69 21.88
C LYS A 371 -5.04 -40.31 22.95
N GLY A 372 -3.77 -39.94 22.96
CA GLY A 372 -2.73 -40.55 23.79
C GLY A 372 -1.33 -40.56 23.18
N ASP A 373 -1.17 -40.32 21.88
CA ASP A 373 0.15 -40.12 21.30
C ASP A 373 0.71 -38.79 21.82
N LYS A 374 1.67 -38.85 22.76
CA LYS A 374 2.48 -37.69 23.12
C LYS A 374 3.16 -37.25 21.82
N LEU A 375 2.71 -36.12 21.28
CA LEU A 375 3.52 -35.37 20.32
C LEU A 375 4.91 -35.23 20.96
N PRO A 376 6.01 -35.46 20.22
CA PRO A 376 7.36 -35.38 20.76
C PRO A 376 7.74 -33.91 20.96
N ILE A 377 6.99 -33.20 21.79
CA ILE A 377 7.12 -31.78 22.06
C ILE A 377 7.00 -31.62 23.57
N SER A 378 8.04 -31.08 24.20
CA SER A 378 7.93 -30.54 25.56
C SER A 378 7.66 -29.04 25.50
N VAL A 379 6.77 -28.55 26.37
CA VAL A 379 6.47 -27.12 26.50
C VAL A 379 6.94 -26.63 27.85
N LYS A 380 7.72 -25.55 27.88
CA LYS A 380 8.09 -24.83 29.11
C LYS A 380 7.52 -23.41 29.08
N LEU A 381 6.94 -22.98 30.20
CA LEU A 381 6.48 -21.62 30.41
C LEU A 381 7.44 -20.92 31.38
N ASN A 382 8.17 -19.93 30.88
CA ASN A 382 9.05 -19.10 31.69
C ASN A 382 8.40 -17.74 31.91
N VAL A 383 8.33 -17.28 33.16
CA VAL A 383 7.93 -15.90 33.45
C VAL A 383 9.17 -15.01 33.32
N GLN A 384 9.16 -14.07 32.39
CA GLN A 384 10.28 -13.17 32.13
C GLN A 384 10.23 -11.91 33.01
N ALA A 385 9.04 -11.35 33.21
CA ALA A 385 8.83 -10.22 34.11
C ALA A 385 7.36 -10.15 34.57
N LYS A 386 7.11 -9.55 35.72
CA LYS A 386 5.77 -9.21 36.22
C LYS A 386 5.75 -7.75 36.66
N TRP A 387 4.66 -7.04 36.41
CA TRP A 387 4.46 -5.66 36.86
C TRP A 387 2.97 -5.39 37.03
N GLY A 388 2.55 -4.81 38.15
CA GLY A 388 1.13 -4.54 38.43
C GLY A 388 0.22 -5.72 38.08
N ASN A 389 -0.72 -5.49 37.16
CA ASN A 389 -1.67 -6.50 36.66
C ASN A 389 -1.20 -7.19 35.36
N GLY A 390 0.08 -7.08 35.00
CA GLY A 390 0.68 -7.59 33.76
C GLY A 390 1.88 -8.51 33.99
N ALA A 391 2.20 -9.33 32.99
CA ALA A 391 3.37 -10.19 32.99
C ALA A 391 3.83 -10.52 31.57
N ASN A 392 5.15 -10.67 31.40
CA ASN A 392 5.76 -11.23 30.20
C ASN A 392 6.03 -12.72 30.41
N TYR A 393 5.53 -13.54 29.49
CA TYR A 393 5.75 -14.97 29.47
C TYR A 393 6.52 -15.37 28.21
N GLN A 394 7.39 -16.36 28.34
CA GLN A 394 8.05 -17.02 27.22
C GLN A 394 7.61 -18.49 27.21
N LEU A 395 6.94 -18.91 26.14
CA LEU A 395 6.65 -20.32 25.88
C LEU A 395 7.76 -20.90 25.01
N VAL A 396 8.43 -21.94 25.51
CA VAL A 396 9.48 -22.66 24.77
C VAL A 396 8.94 -24.03 24.39
N PHE A 397 8.86 -24.30 23.10
CA PHE A 397 8.51 -25.59 22.54
C PHE A 397 9.80 -26.30 22.12
N THR A 398 10.02 -27.52 22.59
CA THR A 398 11.21 -28.31 22.25
C THR A 398 10.75 -29.60 21.57
N ASN A 399 11.20 -29.83 20.33
CA ASN A 399 11.03 -31.12 19.67
C ASN A 399 11.92 -32.16 20.38
N THR A 400 11.29 -33.14 21.04
CA THR A 400 11.96 -34.25 21.73
C THR A 400 12.01 -35.52 20.89
N GLY A 401 11.71 -35.42 19.59
CA GLY A 401 11.65 -36.54 18.66
C GLY A 401 12.72 -36.47 17.58
N ASN A 402 12.87 -37.57 16.85
CA ASN A 402 13.91 -37.71 15.82
C ASN A 402 13.48 -37.25 14.42
N ALA A 403 12.27 -36.70 14.28
CA ALA A 403 11.72 -36.19 13.02
C ALA A 403 11.44 -34.68 13.13
N ALA A 404 11.66 -33.96 12.03
CA ALA A 404 11.34 -32.53 11.96
C ALA A 404 9.84 -32.29 12.15
N ILE A 405 9.48 -31.25 12.90
CA ILE A 405 8.10 -30.82 13.11
C ILE A 405 7.86 -29.60 12.20
N CYS A 406 7.07 -29.80 11.15
CA CYS A 406 6.84 -28.76 10.14
C CYS A 406 5.88 -27.65 10.62
N PHE A 407 5.01 -27.94 11.58
CA PHE A 407 4.12 -26.94 12.18
C PHE A 407 3.68 -27.37 13.59
N LEU A 408 3.41 -26.39 14.44
CA LEU A 408 2.83 -26.59 15.76
C LEU A 408 1.63 -25.67 15.92
N LYS A 409 0.46 -26.24 16.24
CA LYS A 409 -0.73 -25.49 16.64
C LYS A 409 -0.91 -25.60 18.14
N PHE A 410 -1.02 -24.48 18.82
CA PHE A 410 -1.31 -24.41 20.25
C PHE A 410 -2.43 -23.40 20.51
N GLN A 411 -3.06 -23.51 21.67
CA GLN A 411 -4.09 -22.59 22.14
C GLN A 411 -3.68 -22.07 23.51
N ILE A 412 -3.75 -20.76 23.70
CA ILE A 412 -3.62 -20.13 25.01
C ILE A 412 -5.03 -19.76 25.45
N THR A 413 -5.46 -20.28 26.61
CA THR A 413 -6.74 -19.93 27.21
C THR A 413 -6.44 -19.20 28.53
N PRO A 414 -6.60 -17.88 28.59
CA PRO A 414 -6.49 -17.15 29.85
C PRO A 414 -7.57 -17.63 30.83
N THR A 415 -7.22 -17.73 32.11
CA THR A 415 -8.18 -18.08 33.18
C THR A 415 -8.98 -16.88 33.67
N SER A 416 -8.65 -15.67 33.22
CA SER A 416 -9.32 -14.41 33.54
C SER A 416 -9.38 -13.49 32.32
N GLN A 417 -10.22 -12.44 32.38
CA GLN A 417 -10.33 -11.44 31.32
C GLN A 417 -8.97 -10.76 31.09
N VAL A 418 -8.50 -10.74 29.84
CA VAL A 418 -7.24 -10.12 29.42
C VAL A 418 -7.57 -8.86 28.62
N CYS A 419 -7.17 -7.69 29.11
CA CYS A 419 -7.44 -6.43 28.43
C CYS A 419 -6.59 -6.25 27.17
N PHE A 420 -5.35 -6.78 27.18
CA PHE A 420 -4.40 -6.69 26.06
C PHE A 420 -3.52 -7.95 26.03
N LEU A 421 -3.42 -8.61 24.88
CA LEU A 421 -2.54 -9.76 24.65
C LEU A 421 -1.67 -9.48 23.42
N ASN A 422 -0.37 -9.26 23.64
CA ASN A 422 0.61 -9.13 22.57
C ASN A 422 1.41 -10.42 22.47
N ILE A 423 1.44 -11.05 21.29
CA ILE A 423 2.18 -12.28 21.04
C ILE A 423 3.33 -11.94 20.09
N TYR A 424 4.56 -12.17 20.53
CA TYR A 424 5.76 -11.99 19.72
C TYR A 424 6.39 -13.36 19.46
N PHE A 425 6.69 -13.65 18.20
CA PHE A 425 7.43 -14.86 17.82
C PHE A 425 8.91 -14.48 17.72
N ILE A 426 9.74 -15.10 18.57
CA ILE A 426 11.18 -14.96 18.53
C ILE A 426 11.73 -16.29 18.01
N ASN A 427 12.15 -16.33 16.75
CA ASN A 427 12.85 -17.48 16.20
C ASN A 427 14.32 -17.40 16.64
N PHE A 428 14.83 -18.47 17.26
CA PHE A 428 16.25 -18.68 17.51
C PHE A 428 16.80 -19.70 16.52
#